data_AF-T1CL18-F1
#
_entry.id   AF-T1CL18-F1
#
_cell.length_a   1.000
_cell.length_b   1.000
_cell.length_c   1.000
_cell.angle_alpha   90.00
_cell.angle_beta   90.00
_cell.angle_gamma   90.00
#
_symmetry.space_group_name_H-M   'P 1'
#
loop_
_entity.id
_entity.type
_entity.pdbx_description
1 polymer ?
#
loop_
_entity_poly.entity_id
_entity_poly.type
_entity_poly.pdbx_seq_one_letter_code
_entity_poly.pdbx_strand_id
1 'polypeptide(L)'
;RMPDYVNYICPQFSRTDINFQRVPVVDTSNPFIAREIPSADESICVIRFRNPKGIDFPYLQSMIHDSWMSRANTIVVPGGKMELAMQMILTPFIWRMMERRKRALGAI
;
A
#
# COMPACT_ATOMS: atom_id res chain seq x y z
N ARG A 1 7.77 16.99 17.19
CA ARG A 1 7.18 16.35 15.97
C ARG A 1 8.24 15.65 15.13
N MET A 2 9.18 16.35 14.49
CA MET A 2 10.18 15.67 13.63
C MET A 2 11.09 14.69 14.38
N PRO A 3 11.65 15.03 15.57
CA PRO A 3 12.45 14.06 16.33
C PRO A 3 11.66 12.80 16.67
N ASP A 4 10.41 12.94 17.11
CA ASP A 4 9.57 11.81 17.50
C ASP A 4 9.15 10.97 16.28
N TYR A 5 8.86 11.61 15.15
CA TYR A 5 8.52 10.93 13.91
C TYR A 5 9.67 10.02 13.46
N VAL A 6 10.90 10.53 13.48
CA VAL A 6 12.09 9.75 13.09
C VAL A 6 12.37 8.63 14.08
N ASN A 7 12.31 8.91 15.39
CA ASN A 7 12.71 7.92 16.40
C ASN A 7 11.65 6.85 16.68
N TYR A 8 10.36 7.17 16.52
CA TYR A 8 9.28 6.28 16.92
C TYR A 8 8.34 5.84 15.78
N ILE A 9 8.17 6.64 14.73
CA ILE A 9 7.25 6.31 13.62
C ILE A 9 8.00 5.61 12.47
N CYS A 10 9.08 6.21 11.94
CA CYS A 10 9.83 5.65 10.82
C CYS A 10 10.26 4.18 10.99
N PRO A 11 10.72 3.71 12.18
CA PRO A 11 11.10 2.31 12.36
C PRO A 11 9.95 1.33 12.16
N GLN A 12 8.70 1.75 12.36
CA GLN A 12 7.52 0.89 12.20
C GLN A 12 7.30 0.49 10.74
N PHE A 13 7.63 1.35 9.77
CA PHE A 13 7.52 1.04 8.34
C PHE A 13 8.48 -0.06 7.87
N SER A 14 9.48 -0.41 8.71
CA SER A 14 10.36 -1.56 8.49
C SER A 14 9.80 -2.85 9.11
N ARG A 15 8.74 -2.76 9.93
CA ARG A 15 8.09 -3.86 10.64
C ARG A 15 6.78 -4.33 10.01
N THR A 16 6.23 -3.57 9.08
CA THR A 16 5.07 -3.93 8.24
C THR A 16 5.41 -4.96 7.14
N ASP A 17 4.44 -5.81 6.82
CA ASP A 17 4.54 -6.76 5.69
C ASP A 17 4.27 -6.08 4.33
N ILE A 18 3.36 -5.11 4.31
CA ILE A 18 2.99 -4.33 3.13
C ILE A 18 2.94 -2.86 3.52
N ASN A 19 3.62 -2.01 2.74
CA ASN A 19 3.54 -0.56 2.89
C ASN A 19 2.74 0.03 1.74
N PHE A 20 1.75 0.85 2.07
CA PHE A 20 1.03 1.71 1.13
C PHE A 20 1.51 3.14 1.36
N GLN A 21 2.28 3.68 0.43
CA GLN A 21 2.82 5.02 0.52
C GLN A 21 2.12 5.90 -0.52
N ARG A 22 1.30 6.84 -0.05
CA ARG A 22 0.73 7.87 -0.91
C ARG A 22 1.77 8.94 -1.22
N VAL A 23 1.95 9.25 -2.50
CA VAL A 23 2.92 10.22 -3.01
C VAL A 23 2.16 11.22 -3.90
N PRO A 24 2.05 12.49 -3.50
CA PRO A 24 1.52 13.54 -4.37
C PRO A 24 2.39 13.70 -5.62
N VAL A 25 1.76 13.88 -6.78
CA VAL A 25 2.43 14.21 -8.06
C VAL A 25 2.25 15.68 -8.47
N VAL A 26 1.77 16.49 -7.52
CA VAL A 26 1.65 17.95 -7.60
C VAL A 26 2.75 18.64 -6.80
N ASP A 27 2.90 19.96 -6.94
CA ASP A 27 3.93 20.72 -6.23
C ASP A 27 3.66 20.75 -4.72
N THR A 28 4.45 19.97 -3.98
CA THR A 28 4.51 20.00 -2.51
C THR A 28 5.88 20.44 -2.01
N SER A 29 6.63 21.22 -2.79
CA SER A 29 7.98 21.68 -2.44
C SER A 29 8.01 22.54 -1.17
N ASN A 30 6.98 23.37 -0.96
CA ASN A 30 6.77 24.12 0.28
C ASN A 30 5.40 23.79 0.90
N PRO A 31 5.34 22.85 1.86
CA PRO A 31 4.08 22.42 2.46
C PRO A 31 3.43 23.48 3.36
N PHE A 32 4.14 24.56 3.72
CA PHE A 32 3.60 25.60 4.61
C PHE A 32 2.73 26.63 3.89
N ILE A 33 2.83 26.71 2.56
CA ILE A 33 2.02 27.62 1.73
C ILE A 33 0.93 26.88 0.94
N ALA A 34 0.79 25.57 1.15
CA ALA A 34 -0.19 24.75 0.46
C ALA A 34 -1.61 25.23 0.83
N ARG A 35 -2.39 25.56 -0.21
CA ARG A 35 -3.79 26.02 -0.04
C ARG A 35 -4.75 24.86 0.14
N GLU A 36 -4.48 23.75 -0.55
CA GLU A 36 -5.33 22.58 -0.61
C GLU A 36 -4.51 21.30 -0.42
N ILE A 37 -5.14 20.25 0.10
CA ILE A 37 -4.52 18.94 0.24
C ILE A 37 -4.62 18.24 -1.12
N PRO A 38 -3.54 17.68 -1.67
CA PRO A 38 -3.60 16.93 -2.92
C PRO A 38 -4.72 15.89 -2.88
N SER A 39 -5.55 15.86 -3.91
CA SER A 39 -6.62 14.89 -4.09
C SER A 39 -6.08 13.49 -4.42
N ALA A 40 -6.96 12.49 -4.45
CA ALA A 40 -6.55 11.12 -4.78
C ALA A 40 -5.97 11.03 -6.20
N ASP A 41 -6.58 11.74 -7.16
CA ASP A 41 -6.16 11.76 -8.56
C ASP A 41 -4.84 12.52 -8.78
N GLU A 42 -4.52 13.46 -7.90
CA GLU A 42 -3.24 14.18 -7.85
C GLU A 42 -2.14 13.40 -7.08
N SER A 43 -2.37 12.12 -6.83
CA SER A 43 -1.43 11.27 -6.11
C SER A 43 -1.32 9.88 -6.73
N ILE A 44 -0.21 9.22 -6.44
CA ILE A 44 0.00 7.81 -6.71
C ILE A 44 0.20 7.09 -5.38
N CYS A 45 -0.06 5.79 -5.33
CA CYS A 45 0.23 4.94 -4.18
C CYS A 45 1.29 3.90 -4.54
N VAL A 46 2.41 3.94 -3.84
CA VAL A 46 3.50 2.98 -3.96
C VAL A 46 3.24 1.86 -2.96
N ILE A 47 3.05 0.65 -3.47
CA ILE A 47 2.71 -0.52 -2.67
C ILE A 47 3.91 -1.47 -2.66
N ARG A 48 4.60 -1.55 -1.52
CA ARG A 48 5.79 -2.38 -1.34
C ARG A 48 5.47 -3.60 -0.52
N PHE A 49 5.79 -4.78 -1.05
CA PHE A 49 5.71 -6.04 -0.33
C PHE A 49 7.07 -6.39 0.29
N ARG A 50 7.09 -6.75 1.58
CA ARG A 50 8.30 -7.28 2.22
C ARG A 50 8.73 -8.60 1.58
N ASN A 51 7.77 -9.50 1.39
CA ASN A 51 7.98 -10.79 0.74
C ASN A 51 7.02 -10.91 -0.44
N PRO A 52 7.49 -10.78 -1.69
CA PRO A 52 6.64 -10.84 -2.87
C PRO A 52 6.17 -12.26 -3.24
N LYS A 53 6.60 -13.30 -2.50
CA LYS A 53 6.22 -14.69 -2.80
C LYS A 53 4.70 -14.89 -2.67
N GLY A 54 4.09 -15.43 -3.73
CA GLY A 54 2.66 -15.69 -3.80
C GLY A 54 1.80 -14.48 -4.15
N ILE A 55 2.41 -13.36 -4.55
CA ILE A 55 1.71 -12.22 -5.16
C ILE A 55 1.77 -12.35 -6.68
N ASP A 56 0.61 -12.29 -7.33
CA ASP A 56 0.50 -12.25 -8.78
C ASP A 56 0.48 -10.80 -9.28
N PHE A 57 1.67 -10.24 -9.55
CA PHE A 57 1.79 -8.88 -10.06
C PHE A 57 1.20 -8.69 -11.46
N PRO A 58 1.36 -9.62 -12.42
CA PRO A 58 0.65 -9.54 -13.69
C PRO A 58 -0.88 -9.41 -13.53
N TYR A 59 -1.49 -10.19 -12.63
CA TYR A 59 -2.92 -10.09 -12.35
C TYR A 59 -3.29 -8.72 -11.74
N LEU A 60 -2.50 -8.22 -10.78
CA LEU A 60 -2.73 -6.89 -10.21
C LEU A 60 -2.64 -5.80 -11.28
N GLN A 61 -1.69 -5.90 -12.21
CA GLN A 61 -1.53 -4.94 -13.30
C GLN A 61 -2.67 -4.99 -14.31
N SER A 62 -3.15 -6.18 -14.66
CA SER A 62 -4.28 -6.31 -15.60
C SER A 62 -5.59 -5.75 -15.02
N MET A 63 -5.77 -5.84 -13.71
CA MET A 63 -6.98 -5.39 -13.03
C MET A 63 -6.92 -3.91 -12.63
N ILE A 64 -5.73 -3.42 -12.28
CA ILE A 64 -5.52 -2.03 -11.88
C ILE A 64 -4.93 -1.29 -13.08
N HIS A 65 -5.81 -0.73 -13.91
CA HIS A 65 -5.41 0.05 -15.08
C HIS A 65 -4.44 1.18 -14.69
N ASP A 66 -3.46 1.48 -15.55
CA ASP A 66 -2.36 2.44 -15.32
C ASP A 66 -1.44 2.14 -14.13
N SER A 67 -1.45 0.92 -13.59
CA SER A 67 -0.44 0.49 -12.63
C SER A 67 0.81 -0.02 -13.33
N TRP A 68 1.96 0.11 -12.66
CA TRP A 68 3.24 -0.38 -13.18
C TRP A 68 4.16 -0.85 -12.06
N MET A 69 5.17 -1.63 -12.42
CA MET A 69 6.18 -2.09 -11.47
C MET A 69 7.34 -1.09 -11.40
N SER A 70 7.64 -0.58 -10.20
CA SER A 70 8.84 0.24 -9.96
C SER A 70 10.05 -0.60 -9.55
N ARG A 71 9.80 -1.74 -8.88
CA ARG A 71 10.78 -2.77 -8.46
C ARG A 71 10.12 -4.14 -8.47
N ALA A 72 10.90 -5.22 -8.45
CA ALA A 72 10.38 -6.59 -8.47
C ALA A 72 9.40 -6.93 -7.32
N ASN A 73 9.43 -6.19 -6.21
CA ASN A 73 8.54 -6.36 -5.06
C ASN A 73 7.62 -5.14 -4.81
N THR A 74 7.51 -4.22 -5.77
CA THR A 74 6.81 -2.95 -5.61
C THR A 74 6.00 -2.61 -6.85
N ILE A 75 4.70 -2.42 -6.65
CA ILE A 75 3.76 -1.93 -7.67
C ILE A 75 3.37 -0.49 -7.33
N VAL A 76 3.23 0.35 -8.35
CA VAL A 76 2.73 1.71 -8.22
C VAL A 76 1.35 1.75 -8.85
N VAL A 77 0.39 2.33 -8.14
CA VAL A 77 -1.01 2.44 -8.57
C VAL A 77 -1.45 3.91 -8.57
N PRO A 78 -2.36 4.33 -9.45
CA PRO A 78 -2.98 5.64 -9.37
C PRO A 78 -3.72 5.81 -8.04
N GLY A 79 -3.67 7.00 -7.44
CA GLY A 79 -4.24 7.25 -6.11
C GLY A 79 -5.76 7.06 -6.06
N GLY A 80 -6.48 7.43 -7.13
CA GLY A 80 -7.92 7.14 -7.27
C GLY A 80 -8.27 5.64 -7.29
N LYS A 81 -7.29 4.75 -7.54
CA LYS A 81 -7.46 3.29 -7.55
C LYS A 81 -6.87 2.61 -6.30
N MET A 82 -6.47 3.39 -5.29
CA MET A 82 -5.88 2.85 -4.06
C MET A 82 -6.82 1.88 -3.33
N GLU A 83 -8.11 2.20 -3.24
CA GLU A 83 -9.09 1.35 -2.57
C GLU A 83 -9.25 0.00 -3.28
N LEU A 84 -9.37 0.02 -4.61
CA LEU A 84 -9.41 -1.21 -5.43
C LEU A 84 -8.14 -2.05 -5.20
N ALA A 85 -6.97 -1.42 -5.20
CA ALA A 85 -5.71 -2.11 -4.93
C ALA A 85 -5.70 -2.75 -3.53
N MET A 86 -6.17 -2.03 -2.50
CA MET A 86 -6.28 -2.56 -1.14
C MET A 86 -7.23 -3.76 -1.09
N GLN A 87 -8.40 -3.69 -1.72
CA GLN A 87 -9.35 -4.80 -1.75
C GLN A 87 -8.74 -6.03 -2.42
N MET A 88 -8.13 -5.86 -3.60
CA MET A 88 -7.51 -6.95 -4.35
C MET A 88 -6.35 -7.63 -3.58
N ILE A 89 -5.55 -6.83 -2.88
CA ILE A 89 -4.40 -7.33 -2.14
C ILE A 89 -4.84 -7.94 -0.81
N LEU A 90 -5.58 -7.19 0.02
CA LEU A 90 -5.82 -7.55 1.42
C LEU A 90 -6.92 -8.59 1.59
N THR A 91 -7.94 -8.62 0.72
CA THR A 91 -9.03 -9.60 0.82
C THR A 91 -8.51 -11.04 0.90
N PRO A 92 -7.70 -11.56 -0.05
CA PRO A 92 -7.20 -12.93 0.05
C PRO A 92 -6.27 -13.17 1.26
N PHE A 93 -5.63 -12.13 1.81
CA PHE A 93 -4.87 -12.27 3.06
C PHE A 93 -5.79 -12.44 4.27
N ILE A 94 -6.85 -11.63 4.36
CA ILE A 94 -7.84 -11.70 5.44
C ILE A 94 -8.54 -13.06 5.42
N TRP A 95 -8.95 -13.55 4.25
CA TRP A 95 -9.57 -14.87 4.11
C TRP A 95 -8.66 -15.98 4.62
N ARG A 96 -7.38 -15.99 4.20
CA ARG A 96 -6.37 -16.95 4.70
C ARG A 96 -6.17 -16.86 6.21
N MET A 97 -6.19 -15.66 6.79
CA MET A 97 -6.06 -15.46 8.22
C MET A 97 -7.29 -16.01 8.98
N MET A 98 -8.49 -15.77 8.45
CA MET A 98 -9.74 -16.29 9.01
C MET A 98 -9.85 -17.81 8.93
N GLU A 99 -9.44 -18.42 7.82
CA GLU A 99 -9.37 -19.88 7.69
C GLU A 99 -8.40 -20.50 8.70
N ARG A 100 -7.20 -19.94 8.85
CA ARG A 100 -6.22 -20.39 9.85
C ARG A 100 -6.78 -20.31 11.27
N ARG A 101 -7.50 -19.22 11.59
CA ARG A 101 -8.19 -19.06 12.87
C ARG A 101 -9.24 -20.15 13.08
N LYS A 102 -10.09 -20.45 12.09
CA LYS A 102 -11.13 -21.48 12.19
C LYS A 102 -10.52 -22.86 12.48
N ARG A 103 -9.45 -23.23 11.76
CA ARG A 103 -8.72 -24.49 11.99
C ARG A 103 -8.10 -24.55 13.39
N ALA A 104 -7.50 -23.46 13.86
CA ALA A 104 -6.92 -23.40 15.20
C ALA A 104 -7.97 -23.53 16.32
N LEU A 105 -9.22 -23.12 16.07
CA LEU A 105 -10.33 -23.22 17.02
C LEU A 105 -11.11 -24.54 16.91
N GLY A 106 -10.71 -25.47 16.04
CA GLY A 106 -11.43 -26.75 15.84
C GLY A 106 -12.85 -26.59 15.29
N ALA A 107 -13.15 -25.43 14.68
CA ALA A 107 -14.45 -25.19 14.06
C ALA A 107 -14.58 -25.89 12.69
N ILE A 108 -13.48 -26.47 12.18
CA ILE A 108 -13.33 -27.44 11.08
C ILE A 108 -12.07 -28.26 11.40
#